data_AF-A0A081UKJ2-F1
#
_entry.id   AF-A0A081UKJ2-F1
#
_cell.length_a   1.000
_cell.length_b   1.000
_cell.length_c   1.000
_cell.angle_alpha   90.00
_cell.angle_beta   90.00
_cell.angle_gamma   90.00
#
_symmetry.space_group_name_H-M   'P 1'
#
loop_
_entity.id
_entity.type
_entity.pdbx_description
1 polymer ?
#
loop_
_entity_poly.entity_id
_entity_poly.type
_entity_poly.pdbx_seq_one_letter_code
_entity_poly.pdbx_strand_id
1 'polypeptide(L)'
;MNQELLKRTLKNRRIELTNQEKKDYYPKEPLFMLLFTSVALLFCLLMAKIKGETIEPESVWFVVLFPVVFAAVGYITYRNKKNTLKLHYISTALTPQEQQKVLIRLAKENQWKIILCNKQQFVADDICMRWRVRITVIFGNPHMAYNSRCNPTRRWHASGGRNCDNREAIRQAIEREWTTKNKN
;
A
#
# COMPACT_ATOMS: atom_id res chain seq x y z
N MET A 1 -1.46 -7.62 -13.32
CA MET A 1 -1.25 -6.23 -13.77
C MET A 1 -1.07 -6.22 -15.28
N ASN A 2 -1.76 -5.35 -16.02
CA ASN A 2 -1.61 -5.26 -17.48
C ASN A 2 -0.27 -4.60 -17.88
N GLN A 3 0.18 -4.79 -19.12
CA GLN A 3 1.44 -4.29 -19.67
C GLN A 3 1.61 -2.77 -19.52
N GLU A 4 0.56 -1.99 -19.78
CA GLU A 4 0.62 -0.54 -19.66
C GLU A 4 0.84 -0.09 -18.19
N LEU A 5 0.12 -0.73 -17.26
CA LEU A 5 0.22 -0.45 -15.84
C LEU A 5 1.60 -0.87 -15.30
N LEU A 6 2.17 -1.95 -15.83
CA LEU A 6 3.53 -2.39 -15.52
C LEU A 6 4.58 -1.37 -16.00
N LYS A 7 4.47 -0.86 -17.23
CA LYS A 7 5.36 0.19 -17.75
C LYS A 7 5.32 1.46 -16.89
N ARG A 8 4.10 1.92 -16.54
CA ARG A 8 3.91 3.08 -15.65
C ARG A 8 4.49 2.81 -14.25
N THR A 9 4.29 1.60 -13.74
CA THR A 9 4.81 1.18 -12.44
C THR A 9 6.34 1.24 -12.36
N LEU A 10 7.01 0.72 -13.39
CA LEU A 10 8.47 0.77 -13.49
C LEU A 10 8.98 2.21 -13.66
N LYS A 11 8.35 3.00 -14.54
CA LYS A 11 8.70 4.41 -14.76
C LYS A 11 8.59 5.24 -13.48
N ASN A 12 7.50 5.05 -12.74
CA ASN A 12 7.19 5.83 -11.54
C ASN A 12 7.84 5.26 -10.26
N ARG A 13 8.48 4.08 -10.35
CA ARG A 13 9.05 3.31 -9.20
C ARG A 13 8.04 3.05 -8.09
N ARG A 14 6.76 2.97 -8.44
CA ARG A 14 5.63 2.74 -7.53
C ARG A 14 4.58 1.94 -8.27
N ILE A 15 3.91 1.02 -7.58
CA ILE A 15 2.78 0.31 -8.16
C ILE A 15 1.69 1.31 -8.55
N GLU A 16 1.44 1.41 -9.84
CA GLU A 16 0.33 2.20 -10.37
C GLU A 16 -0.97 1.44 -10.12
N LEU A 17 -1.93 2.10 -9.47
CA LEU A 17 -3.25 1.55 -9.21
C LEU A 17 -4.19 1.92 -10.36
N THR A 18 -5.10 1.00 -10.70
CA THR A 18 -6.23 1.31 -11.58
C THR A 18 -7.16 2.35 -10.94
N ASN A 19 -8.03 2.99 -11.72
CA ASN A 19 -8.98 3.97 -11.18
C ASN A 19 -9.91 3.36 -10.12
N GLN A 20 -10.29 2.09 -10.30
CA GLN A 20 -11.09 1.37 -9.32
C GLN A 20 -10.29 1.12 -8.03
N GLU A 21 -9.08 0.57 -8.15
CA GLU A 21 -8.21 0.36 -6.98
C GLU A 21 -7.89 1.67 -6.26
N LYS A 22 -7.75 2.81 -6.97
CA LYS A 22 -7.54 4.12 -6.34
C LYS A 22 -8.72 4.52 -5.44
N LYS A 23 -9.96 4.26 -5.86
CA LYS A 23 -11.17 4.54 -5.06
C LYS A 23 -11.19 3.66 -3.81
N ASP A 24 -10.93 2.37 -3.96
CA ASP A 24 -10.98 1.41 -2.85
C ASP A 24 -9.82 1.62 -1.86
N TYR A 25 -8.65 2.02 -2.37
CA TYR A 25 -7.43 2.18 -1.58
C TYR A 25 -7.36 3.51 -0.82
N TYR A 26 -7.88 4.59 -1.42
CA TYR A 26 -7.99 5.92 -0.83
C TYR A 26 -9.47 6.26 -0.60
N PRO A 27 -10.09 5.70 0.46
CA PRO A 27 -11.49 5.97 0.77
C PRO A 27 -11.69 7.47 0.94
N LYS A 28 -12.68 8.02 0.24
CA LYS A 28 -13.02 9.45 0.25
C LYS A 28 -14.04 9.79 1.33
N GLU A 29 -14.72 8.77 1.86
CA GLU A 29 -15.76 8.87 2.88
C GLU A 29 -15.28 9.61 4.14
N PRO A 30 -14.06 9.37 4.68
CA PRO A 30 -13.57 10.10 5.84
C PRO A 30 -13.36 11.60 5.56
N LEU A 31 -12.91 11.95 4.35
CA LEU A 31 -12.72 13.34 3.92
C LEU A 31 -14.06 14.04 3.72
N PHE A 32 -15.05 13.35 3.16
CA PHE A 32 -16.40 13.88 3.01
C PHE A 32 -17.08 14.11 4.36
N MET A 33 -17.00 13.13 5.27
CA MET A 33 -17.51 13.26 6.64
C MET A 33 -16.84 14.41 7.38
N LEU A 34 -15.53 14.60 7.20
CA LEU A 34 -14.80 15.72 7.78
C LEU A 34 -15.32 17.07 7.27
N LEU A 35 -15.48 17.22 5.95
CA LEU A 35 -15.99 18.45 5.36
C LEU A 35 -17.41 18.74 5.84
N PHE A 36 -18.28 17.72 5.85
CA PHE A 36 -19.66 17.86 6.31
C PHE A 36 -19.74 18.27 7.78
N THR A 37 -18.99 17.62 8.67
CA THR A 37 -18.95 17.97 10.10
C THR A 37 -18.40 19.38 10.32
N SER A 38 -17.38 19.79 9.56
CA SER A 38 -16.82 21.14 9.65
C SER A 38 -17.85 22.22 9.24
N VAL A 39 -18.59 21.98 8.15
CA VAL A 39 -19.66 22.89 7.69
C VAL A 39 -20.80 22.96 8.71
N ALA A 40 -21.22 21.82 9.26
CA ALA A 40 -22.27 21.77 10.27
C ALA A 40 -21.88 22.55 11.55
N LEU A 41 -20.65 22.38 12.03
CA LEU A 41 -20.13 23.10 13.19
C LEU A 41 -20.04 24.62 12.94
N LEU A 42 -19.57 25.03 11.76
CA LEU A 42 -19.55 26.44 11.36
C LEU A 42 -20.96 27.04 11.29
N PHE A 43 -21.92 26.29 10.76
CA PHE A 43 -23.33 26.70 10.71
C PHE A 43 -23.92 26.87 12.11
N CYS A 44 -23.65 25.96 13.05
CA CYS A 44 -24.07 26.10 14.44
C CYS A 44 -23.52 27.37 15.09
N LEU A 45 -22.23 27.67 14.90
CA LEU A 45 -21.64 28.93 15.40
C LEU A 45 -22.29 30.16 14.78
N LEU A 46 -22.58 30.12 13.48
CA LEU A 46 -23.27 31.22 12.79
C LEU A 46 -24.67 31.46 13.37
N MET A 47 -25.43 30.39 13.59
CA MET A 47 -26.78 30.47 14.17
C MET A 47 -26.76 30.97 15.62
N ALA A 48 -25.83 30.51 16.45
CA ALA A 48 -25.65 30.99 17.82
C ALA A 48 -25.36 32.51 17.84
N LYS A 49 -24.49 32.96 16.93
CA LYS A 49 -24.17 34.38 16.77
C LYS A 49 -25.39 35.20 16.32
N ILE A 50 -26.19 34.70 15.38
CA ILE A 50 -27.42 35.37 14.91
C ILE A 50 -28.46 35.48 16.04
N LYS A 51 -28.56 34.47 16.91
CA LYS A 51 -29.47 34.45 18.06
C LYS A 51 -29.00 35.29 19.25
N GLY A 52 -27.78 35.83 19.21
CA GLY A 52 -27.20 36.59 20.31
C GLY A 52 -26.78 35.72 21.51
N GLU A 53 -26.58 34.42 21.30
CA GLU A 53 -26.11 33.51 22.35
C GLU A 53 -24.63 33.81 22.67
N THR A 54 -24.26 33.74 23.95
CA THR A 54 -22.86 33.82 24.38
C THR A 54 -22.09 32.59 23.92
N ILE A 55 -21.14 32.78 23.01
CA ILE A 55 -20.29 31.72 22.48
C ILE A 55 -19.01 31.67 23.31
N GLU A 56 -18.74 30.53 23.94
CA GLU A 56 -17.48 30.33 24.68
C GLU A 56 -16.28 30.32 23.72
N PRO A 57 -15.18 31.01 24.05
CA PRO A 57 -13.98 31.03 23.21
C PRO A 57 -13.45 29.62 22.88
N GLU A 58 -13.56 28.69 23.82
CA GLU A 58 -13.15 27.28 23.66
C GLU A 58 -13.92 26.58 22.55
N SER A 59 -15.23 26.87 22.42
CA SER A 59 -16.08 26.29 21.37
C SER A 59 -15.65 26.77 19.97
N VAL A 60 -15.23 28.02 19.82
CA VAL A 60 -14.70 28.56 18.57
C VAL A 60 -13.39 27.87 18.20
N TRP A 61 -12.49 27.70 19.17
CA TRP A 61 -11.22 26.99 18.96
C TRP A 61 -11.43 25.52 18.60
N PHE A 62 -12.42 24.85 19.19
CA PHE A 62 -12.77 23.48 18.82
C PHE A 62 -13.19 23.38 17.35
N VAL A 63 -14.09 24.26 16.89
CA VAL A 63 -14.56 24.27 15.49
C VAL A 63 -13.44 24.60 14.50
N VAL A 64 -12.47 25.42 14.88
CA VAL A 64 -11.32 25.75 14.03
C VAL A 64 -10.25 24.65 14.05
N LEU A 65 -9.91 24.09 15.20
CA LEU A 65 -8.83 23.10 15.33
C LEU A 65 -9.26 21.71 14.85
N PHE A 66 -10.52 21.33 15.03
CA PHE A 66 -11.07 20.05 14.58
C PHE A 66 -10.77 19.77 13.09
N PRO A 67 -11.15 20.61 12.12
CA PRO A 67 -10.83 20.37 10.71
C PRO A 67 -9.34 20.30 10.44
N VAL A 68 -8.54 21.13 11.12
CA VAL A 68 -7.07 21.19 10.93
C VAL A 68 -6.41 19.89 11.37
N VAL A 69 -6.71 19.41 12.57
CA VAL A 69 -6.14 18.17 13.12
C VAL A 69 -6.55 16.97 12.27
N PHE A 70 -7.82 16.85 11.92
CA PHE A 70 -8.29 15.74 11.11
C PHE A 70 -7.77 15.79 9.67
N ALA A 71 -7.62 16.98 9.07
CA ALA A 71 -6.98 17.12 7.77
C ALA A 71 -5.51 16.67 7.83
N ALA A 72 -4.79 17.00 8.91
CA ALA A 72 -3.43 16.54 9.12
C ALA A 72 -3.36 14.99 9.26
N VAL A 73 -4.24 14.39 10.06
CA VAL A 73 -4.35 12.93 10.20
C VAL A 73 -4.68 12.26 8.86
N GLY A 74 -5.63 12.82 8.10
CA GLY A 74 -6.00 12.35 6.77
C GLY A 74 -4.83 12.43 5.79
N TYR A 75 -4.08 13.54 5.81
CA TYR A 75 -2.89 13.74 4.98
C TYR A 75 -1.75 12.76 5.33
N ILE A 76 -1.46 12.57 6.61
CA ILE A 76 -0.45 11.61 7.09
C ILE A 76 -0.84 10.20 6.66
N THR A 77 -2.11 9.83 6.86
CA THR A 77 -2.62 8.51 6.44
C THR A 77 -2.51 8.31 4.93
N TYR A 78 -2.88 9.32 4.13
CA TYR A 78 -2.71 9.31 2.69
C TYR A 78 -1.24 9.15 2.29
N ARG A 79 -0.33 9.93 2.89
CA ARG A 79 1.12 9.82 2.63
C ARG A 79 1.65 8.44 2.97
N ASN A 80 1.26 7.88 4.11
CA ASN A 80 1.68 6.55 4.54
C ASN A 80 1.20 5.49 3.55
N LYS A 81 -0.08 5.51 3.17
CA LYS A 81 -0.61 4.63 2.11
C LYS A 81 0.15 4.79 0.80
N LYS A 82 0.36 6.03 0.34
CA LYS A 82 1.11 6.32 -0.89
C LYS A 82 2.55 5.83 -0.84
N ASN A 83 3.20 5.86 0.33
CA ASN A 83 4.55 5.35 0.52
C ASN A 83 4.61 3.82 0.42
N THR A 84 3.58 3.09 0.87
CA THR A 84 3.54 1.62 0.72
C THR A 84 3.40 1.15 -0.73
N LEU A 85 3.10 2.03 -1.68
CA LEU A 85 3.09 1.72 -3.11
C LEU A 85 4.50 1.73 -3.72
N LYS A 86 5.53 2.23 -3.01
CA LYS A 86 6.90 2.30 -3.52
C LYS A 86 7.45 0.91 -3.81
N LEU A 87 8.15 0.79 -4.94
CA LEU A 87 8.93 -0.39 -5.26
C LEU A 87 10.22 -0.37 -4.44
N HIS A 88 10.55 -1.52 -3.88
CA HIS A 88 11.86 -1.81 -3.31
C HIS A 88 12.64 -2.63 -4.34
N TYR A 89 13.95 -2.41 -4.41
CA TYR A 89 14.81 -3.13 -5.34
C TYR A 89 15.67 -4.10 -4.54
N ILE A 90 15.70 -5.36 -4.99
CA ILE A 90 16.56 -6.40 -4.44
C ILE A 90 17.60 -6.70 -5.51
N SER A 91 18.87 -6.51 -5.16
CA SER A 91 20.00 -6.87 -6.04
C SER A 91 20.04 -8.38 -6.24
N THR A 92 20.21 -8.80 -7.49
CA THR A 92 20.21 -10.21 -7.85
C THR A 92 21.02 -10.44 -9.12
N ALA A 93 21.83 -11.49 -9.12
CA ALA A 93 22.55 -11.96 -10.30
C ALA A 93 21.78 -13.05 -11.07
N LEU A 94 20.64 -13.51 -10.52
CA LEU A 94 19.81 -14.53 -11.16
C LEU A 94 19.11 -13.97 -12.40
N THR A 95 18.93 -14.81 -13.41
CA THR A 95 18.09 -14.50 -14.58
C THR A 95 16.61 -14.44 -14.18
N PRO A 96 15.75 -13.72 -14.93
CA PRO A 96 14.31 -13.68 -14.66
C PRO A 96 13.64 -15.06 -14.56
N GLN A 97 14.12 -16.05 -15.34
CA GLN A 97 13.59 -17.42 -15.31
C GLN A 97 13.94 -18.14 -14.00
N GLU A 98 15.16 -17.96 -13.50
CA GLU A 98 15.59 -18.49 -12.21
C GLU A 98 14.85 -17.83 -11.06
N GLN A 99 14.71 -16.50 -11.09
CA GLN A 99 13.90 -15.75 -10.13
C GLN A 99 12.47 -16.29 -10.07
N GLN A 100 11.87 -16.56 -11.23
CA GLN A 100 10.53 -17.15 -11.31
C GLN A 100 10.47 -18.53 -10.63
N LYS A 101 11.44 -19.42 -10.88
CA LYS A 101 11.51 -20.74 -10.24
C LYS A 101 11.63 -20.64 -8.72
N VAL A 102 12.50 -19.75 -8.22
CA VAL A 102 12.67 -19.50 -6.79
C VAL A 102 11.38 -19.00 -6.15
N LEU A 103 10.70 -18.02 -6.77
CA LEU A 103 9.45 -17.49 -6.22
C LEU A 103 8.31 -18.50 -6.24
N ILE A 104 8.21 -19.34 -7.27
CA ILE A 104 7.20 -20.41 -7.29
C ILE A 104 7.43 -21.41 -6.16
N ARG A 105 8.70 -21.77 -5.90
CA ARG A 105 9.07 -22.66 -4.78
C ARG A 105 8.71 -22.02 -3.43
N LEU A 106 9.15 -20.78 -3.24
CA LEU A 106 8.88 -20.01 -2.01
C LEU A 106 7.38 -19.82 -1.77
N ALA A 107 6.61 -19.60 -2.83
CA ALA A 107 5.16 -19.49 -2.74
C ALA A 107 4.50 -20.79 -2.28
N LYS A 108 4.99 -21.96 -2.73
CA LYS A 108 4.50 -23.26 -2.25
C LYS A 108 4.85 -23.49 -0.78
N GLU A 109 6.10 -23.21 -0.41
CA GLU A 109 6.60 -23.35 0.98
C GLU A 109 5.80 -22.48 1.95
N ASN A 110 5.48 -21.24 1.57
CA ASN A 110 4.73 -20.30 2.39
C ASN A 110 3.21 -20.32 2.14
N GLN A 111 2.70 -21.28 1.37
CA GLN A 111 1.28 -21.40 1.01
C GLN A 111 0.66 -20.12 0.41
N TRP A 112 1.45 -19.34 -0.33
CA TRP A 112 0.96 -18.15 -1.02
C TRP A 112 0.07 -18.54 -2.21
N LYS A 113 -1.05 -17.84 -2.34
CA LYS A 113 -1.96 -18.00 -3.48
C LYS A 113 -1.42 -17.23 -4.68
N ILE A 114 -0.80 -17.91 -5.63
CA ILE A 114 -0.33 -17.30 -6.89
C ILE A 114 -1.55 -16.83 -7.70
N ILE A 115 -1.57 -15.54 -8.05
CA ILE A 115 -2.61 -14.92 -8.89
C ILE A 115 -2.12 -14.83 -10.33
N LEU A 116 -0.86 -14.44 -10.51
CA LEU A 116 -0.28 -14.24 -11.82
C LEU A 116 1.20 -14.58 -11.76
N CYS A 117 1.65 -15.40 -12.70
CA CYS A 117 3.06 -15.67 -12.89
C CYS A 117 3.32 -15.71 -14.40
N ASN A 118 4.10 -14.76 -14.90
CA ASN A 118 4.50 -14.71 -16.30
C ASN A 118 6.00 -14.39 -16.41
N LYS A 119 6.52 -14.23 -17.63
CA LYS A 119 7.95 -13.98 -17.88
C LYS A 119 8.49 -12.67 -17.28
N GLN A 120 7.63 -11.72 -16.90
CA GLN A 120 8.01 -10.39 -16.43
C GLN A 120 7.68 -10.14 -14.96
N GLN A 121 6.62 -10.75 -14.43
CA GLN A 121 6.14 -10.47 -13.09
C GLN A 121 5.53 -11.69 -12.41
N PHE A 122 5.59 -11.66 -11.10
CA PHE A 122 4.98 -12.60 -10.17
C PHE A 122 4.10 -11.84 -9.20
N VAL A 123 2.85 -12.27 -9.05
CA VAL A 123 1.88 -11.71 -8.12
C VAL A 123 1.24 -12.84 -7.34
N ALA A 124 1.30 -12.76 -6.03
CA ALA A 124 0.68 -13.71 -5.13
C ALA A 124 0.02 -12.99 -3.94
N ASP A 125 -1.02 -13.60 -3.39
CA ASP A 125 -1.63 -13.20 -2.13
C ASP A 125 -1.13 -14.13 -1.02
N ASP A 126 -0.44 -13.56 -0.04
CA ASP A 126 -0.15 -14.18 1.26
C ASP A 126 -1.37 -14.02 2.16
N ILE A 127 -2.01 -15.14 2.49
CA ILE A 127 -3.25 -15.19 3.28
C ILE A 127 -2.88 -15.59 4.70
N CYS A 128 -2.93 -14.63 5.63
CA CYS A 128 -2.70 -14.88 7.04
C CYS A 128 -3.94 -14.51 7.84
N MET A 129 -4.63 -15.51 8.39
CA MET A 129 -5.90 -15.35 9.12
C MET A 129 -6.92 -14.51 8.34
N ARG A 130 -7.19 -13.29 8.80
CA ARG A 130 -8.15 -12.33 8.19
C ARG A 130 -7.48 -11.37 7.20
N TRP A 131 -6.15 -11.35 7.17
CA TRP A 131 -5.35 -10.41 6.40
C TRP A 131 -4.91 -11.02 5.07
N ARG A 132 -4.92 -10.20 4.02
CA ARG A 132 -4.39 -10.58 2.70
C ARG A 132 -3.35 -9.56 2.26
N VAL A 133 -2.12 -10.01 2.12
CA VAL A 133 -1.00 -9.20 1.66
C VAL A 133 -0.70 -9.60 0.22
N ARG A 134 -0.76 -8.64 -0.69
CA ARG A 134 -0.39 -8.83 -2.09
C ARG A 134 1.09 -8.58 -2.27
N ILE A 135 1.78 -9.63 -2.68
CA ILE A 135 3.18 -9.62 -3.10
C ILE A 135 3.21 -9.40 -4.60
N THR A 136 3.93 -8.38 -5.05
CA THR A 136 4.22 -8.11 -6.46
C THR A 136 5.73 -8.09 -6.64
N VAL A 137 6.25 -8.97 -7.49
CA VAL A 137 7.63 -8.96 -7.96
C VAL A 137 7.63 -8.72 -9.46
N ILE A 138 8.50 -7.82 -9.91
CA ILE A 138 8.83 -7.61 -11.31
C ILE A 138 10.26 -8.08 -11.49
N PHE A 139 10.44 -9.08 -12.36
CA PHE A 139 11.72 -9.70 -12.62
C PHE A 139 12.67 -8.74 -13.33
N GLY A 140 13.95 -8.85 -13.03
CA GLY A 140 14.98 -8.00 -13.60
C GLY A 140 16.37 -8.36 -13.10
N ASN A 141 17.40 -7.98 -13.87
CA ASN A 141 18.81 -8.15 -13.55
C ASN A 141 19.52 -6.86 -13.99
N PRO A 142 20.33 -6.19 -13.13
CA PRO A 142 20.85 -6.65 -11.82
C PRO A 142 19.92 -6.43 -10.63
N HIS A 143 18.73 -5.85 -10.83
CA HIS A 143 17.77 -5.61 -9.76
C HIS A 143 16.39 -6.13 -10.13
N MET A 144 15.78 -6.89 -9.22
CA MET A 144 14.35 -7.18 -9.25
C MET A 144 13.60 -6.13 -8.44
N ALA A 145 12.44 -5.71 -8.93
CA ALA A 145 11.58 -4.78 -8.20
C ALA A 145 10.51 -5.56 -7.42
N TYR A 146 10.24 -5.14 -6.20
CA TYR A 146 9.37 -5.82 -5.26
C TYR A 146 8.47 -4.82 -4.54
N ASN A 147 7.24 -5.24 -4.28
CA ASN A 147 6.33 -4.56 -3.37
C ASN A 147 5.49 -5.60 -2.63
N SER A 148 5.27 -5.35 -1.35
CA SER A 148 4.33 -6.12 -0.54
C SER A 148 3.48 -5.17 0.27
N ARG A 149 2.17 -5.34 0.15
CA ARG A 149 1.18 -4.43 0.72
C ARG A 149 -0.12 -5.16 0.98
N CYS A 150 -0.97 -4.59 1.81
CA CYS A 150 -2.35 -5.06 1.95
C CYS A 150 -3.05 -5.02 0.59
N ASN A 151 -3.84 -6.06 0.31
CA ASN A 151 -4.51 -6.22 -0.96
C ASN A 151 -5.39 -4.98 -1.27
N PRO A 152 -5.15 -4.27 -2.40
CA PRO A 152 -5.85 -3.03 -2.72
C PRO A 152 -7.35 -3.21 -2.99
N THR A 153 -7.82 -4.44 -3.26
CA THR A 153 -9.24 -4.72 -3.51
C THR A 153 -10.00 -5.05 -2.22
N ARG A 154 -9.41 -4.83 -1.04
CA ARG A 154 -10.06 -5.01 0.26
C ARG A 154 -9.81 -3.80 1.16
N ARG A 155 -10.68 -3.64 2.17
CA ARG A 155 -10.57 -2.57 3.18
C ARG A 155 -9.18 -2.59 3.83
N TRP A 156 -8.73 -1.40 4.25
CA TRP A 156 -7.43 -1.23 4.86
C TRP A 156 -7.30 -2.06 6.14
N HIS A 157 -6.15 -2.70 6.29
CA HIS A 157 -5.80 -3.55 7.41
C HIS A 157 -4.31 -3.38 7.73
N ALA A 158 -3.91 -3.60 8.98
CA ALA A 158 -2.49 -3.63 9.34
C ALA A 158 -1.86 -4.94 8.83
N SER A 159 -0.71 -4.89 8.17
CA SER A 159 0.01 -6.10 7.73
C SER A 159 0.78 -6.79 8.86
N GLY A 160 0.83 -6.21 10.06
CA GLY A 160 1.45 -6.82 11.24
C GLY A 160 2.93 -7.16 11.08
N GLY A 161 3.67 -6.44 10.22
CA GLY A 161 5.09 -6.74 9.92
C GLY A 161 5.30 -7.67 8.72
N ARG A 162 4.24 -8.31 8.19
CA ARG A 162 4.35 -9.31 7.11
C ARG A 162 4.95 -8.80 5.81
N ASN A 163 4.82 -7.49 5.54
CA ASN A 163 5.48 -6.88 4.38
C ASN A 163 7.01 -6.97 4.50
N CYS A 164 7.55 -6.81 5.72
CA CYS A 164 8.97 -6.95 5.99
C CYS A 164 9.39 -8.42 5.92
N ASP A 165 8.62 -9.33 6.52
CA ASP A 165 8.90 -10.77 6.49
C ASP A 165 8.95 -11.30 5.06
N ASN A 166 7.96 -10.97 4.23
CA ASN A 166 7.90 -11.43 2.85
C ASN A 166 9.06 -10.86 2.01
N ARG A 167 9.52 -9.64 2.31
CA ARG A 167 10.67 -9.04 1.65
C ARG A 167 11.93 -9.81 1.98
N GLU A 168 12.10 -10.11 3.26
CA GLU A 168 13.27 -10.79 3.78
C GLU A 168 13.32 -12.24 3.31
N ALA A 169 12.18 -12.94 3.32
CA ALA A 169 12.05 -14.30 2.78
C ALA A 169 12.45 -14.36 1.29
N ILE A 170 12.00 -13.41 0.47
CA ILE A 170 12.39 -13.34 -0.94
C ILE A 170 13.88 -13.04 -1.08
N ARG A 171 14.40 -12.07 -0.32
CA ARG A 171 15.83 -11.71 -0.34
C ARG A 171 16.71 -12.93 -0.03
N GLN A 172 16.40 -13.63 1.05
CA GLN A 172 17.13 -14.83 1.47
C GLN A 172 16.99 -15.97 0.46
N ALA A 173 15.81 -16.19 -0.12
CA ALA A 173 15.62 -17.24 -1.12
C ALA A 173 16.45 -17.00 -2.39
N ILE A 174 16.51 -15.76 -2.86
CA ILE A 174 17.34 -15.36 -4.01
C ILE A 174 18.82 -15.51 -3.70
N GLU A 175 19.26 -15.07 -2.52
CA GLU A 175 20.65 -15.17 -2.07
C GLU A 175 21.09 -16.64 -1.94
N ARG A 176 20.25 -17.49 -1.33
CA ARG A 176 20.51 -18.93 -1.21
C ARG A 176 20.69 -19.58 -2.59
N GLU A 177 19.76 -19.34 -3.53
CA GLU A 177 19.86 -19.92 -4.86
C GLU A 177 21.14 -19.50 -5.60
N TRP A 178 21.54 -18.23 -5.46
CA TRP A 178 22.80 -17.74 -6.01
C TRP A 178 24.02 -18.42 -5.40
N THR A 179 24.07 -18.56 -4.07
CA THR A 179 25.20 -19.22 -3.41
C THR A 179 25.33 -20.69 -3.78
N THR A 180 24.20 -21.41 -3.93
CA THR A 180 24.20 -22.81 -4.37
C THR A 180 24.74 -22.94 -5.80
N LYS A 181 24.40 -22.00 -6.68
CA LYS A 181 24.87 -21.99 -8.07
C LYS A 181 26.38 -21.76 -8.21
N ASN A 182 26.99 -20.98 -7.33
CA ASN A 182 28.42 -20.67 -7.39
C ASN A 182 29.31 -21.66 -6.62
N LYS A 183 28.71 -22.58 -5.85
CA LYS A 183 29.44 -23.66 -5.16
C LYS A 183 29.52 -24.94 -6.00
N ASN A 184 28.71 -25.03 -7.05
CA ASN A 184 28.72 -26.11 -8.06
C ASN A 184 29.34 -25.59 -9.35
#